data_AF-A0A521X0J5-F1
#
_entry.id   AF-A0A521X0J5-F1
#
_cell.length_a   1.000
_cell.length_b   1.000
_cell.length_c   1.000
_cell.angle_alpha   90.00
_cell.angle_beta   90.00
_cell.angle_gamma   90.00
#
_symmetry.space_group_name_H-M   'P 1'
#
loop_
_entity.id
_entity.type
_entity.pdbx_description
1 polymer ?
#
loop_
_entity_poly.entity_id
_entity_poly.type
_entity_poly.pdbx_seq_one_letter_code
_entity_poly.pdbx_strand_id
1 'polypeptide(L)'
;MKKLLLIFLSTLLLPACADKNQYEETVLEQMQLEKDLKDYKLSPERMAKCVVDTTSNRMPGIFALDPKRLMAYRNYTKMLTLSSSKDPKKTLEELRTDFGSPQELAEAHANYTESQMDCLSALIGESEGEAKEEK
;
A
#
# COMPACT_ATOMS: atom_id res chain seq x y z
N MET A 1 -39.18 13.86 -7.92
CA MET A 1 -38.55 12.82 -7.07
C MET A 1 -37.45 12.00 -7.75
N LYS A 2 -36.86 12.44 -8.88
CA LYS A 2 -35.68 11.77 -9.50
C LYS A 2 -34.33 12.35 -9.06
N LYS A 3 -34.31 13.61 -8.60
CA LYS A 3 -33.06 14.31 -8.19
C LYS A 3 -32.59 13.96 -6.77
N LEU A 4 -33.48 13.48 -5.90
CA LEU A 4 -33.14 13.06 -4.52
C LEU A 4 -32.50 11.66 -4.46
N LEU A 5 -32.77 10.79 -5.44
CA LEU A 5 -32.13 9.47 -5.55
C LEU A 5 -30.64 9.55 -5.90
N LEU A 6 -30.22 10.60 -6.62
CA LEU A 6 -28.83 10.77 -7.03
C LEU A 6 -27.92 11.22 -5.87
N ILE A 7 -28.46 11.89 -4.85
CA ILE A 7 -27.66 12.44 -3.73
C ILE A 7 -27.36 11.36 -2.69
N PHE A 8 -28.28 10.40 -2.47
CA PHE A 8 -28.03 9.27 -1.57
C PHE A 8 -27.09 8.20 -2.15
N LEU A 9 -26.97 8.14 -3.48
CA LEU A 9 -26.08 7.17 -4.12
C LEU A 9 -24.60 7.57 -3.99
N SER A 10 -24.31 8.88 -3.91
CA SER A 10 -22.95 9.42 -3.79
C SER A 10 -22.28 9.10 -2.46
N THR A 11 -23.04 9.02 -1.36
CA THR A 11 -22.49 8.74 -0.02
C THR A 11 -22.20 7.26 0.21
N LEU A 12 -22.83 6.36 -0.55
CA LEU A 12 -22.61 4.91 -0.48
C LEU A 12 -21.31 4.46 -1.18
N LEU A 13 -20.70 5.31 -2.02
CA LEU A 13 -19.47 5.01 -2.76
C LEU A 13 -18.19 5.45 -2.03
N LEU A 14 -18.31 6.30 -1.00
CA LEU A 14 -17.18 6.77 -0.19
C LEU A 14 -16.41 5.67 0.59
N PRO A 15 -17.05 4.63 1.18
CA PRO A 15 -16.31 3.65 1.98
C PRO A 15 -15.39 2.75 1.13
N ALA A 16 -15.63 2.62 -0.18
CA ALA A 16 -14.81 1.80 -1.05
C ALA A 16 -13.43 2.43 -1.35
N CYS A 17 -13.29 3.76 -1.25
CA CYS A 17 -12.00 4.42 -1.36
C CYS A 17 -11.22 4.43 -0.04
N ALA A 18 -11.88 4.19 1.10
CA ALA A 18 -11.27 4.31 2.42
C ALA A 18 -10.13 3.29 2.62
N ASP A 19 -10.30 2.05 2.14
CA ASP A 19 -9.30 1.00 2.34
C ASP A 19 -7.99 1.28 1.61
N LYS A 20 -8.07 1.72 0.34
CA LYS A 20 -6.88 2.08 -0.45
C LYS A 20 -6.19 3.30 0.15
N ASN A 21 -6.95 4.33 0.50
CA ASN A 21 -6.39 5.54 1.10
C ASN A 21 -5.66 5.23 2.41
N GLN A 22 -6.25 4.40 3.27
CA GLN A 22 -5.61 3.99 4.51
C GLN A 22 -4.33 3.18 4.26
N TYR A 23 -4.33 2.32 3.24
CA TYR A 23 -3.12 1.61 2.82
C TYR A 23 -2.04 2.58 2.31
N GLU A 24 -2.41 3.53 1.45
CA GLU A 24 -1.51 4.58 0.95
C GLU A 24 -0.90 5.43 2.06
N GLU A 25 -1.71 5.89 3.01
CA GLU A 25 -1.27 6.64 4.19
C GLU A 25 -0.30 5.82 5.04
N THR A 26 -0.61 4.55 5.28
CA THR A 26 0.27 3.65 6.06
C THR A 26 1.61 3.43 5.36
N VAL A 27 1.61 3.24 4.04
CA VAL A 27 2.87 3.11 3.27
C VAL A 27 3.65 4.42 3.31
N LEU A 28 2.99 5.57 3.18
CA LEU A 28 3.65 6.88 3.28
C LEU A 28 4.34 7.07 4.63
N GLU A 29 3.66 6.73 5.73
CA GLU A 29 4.27 6.78 7.07
C GLU A 29 5.53 5.92 7.17
N GLN A 30 5.52 4.71 6.60
CA GLN A 30 6.72 3.88 6.53
C GLN A 30 7.83 4.53 5.70
N MET A 31 7.50 5.10 4.54
CA MET A 31 8.48 5.74 3.65
C MET A 31 9.10 6.98 4.28
N GLN A 32 8.34 7.75 5.08
CA GLN A 32 8.88 8.90 5.80
C GLN A 32 9.94 8.52 6.85
N LEU A 33 9.94 7.27 7.32
CA LEU A 33 10.90 6.74 8.27
C LEU A 33 12.08 6.03 7.58
N GLU A 34 12.00 5.77 6.28
CA GLU A 34 13.03 5.06 5.52
C GLU A 34 14.27 5.94 5.34
N LYS A 35 15.42 5.44 5.80
CA LYS A 35 16.69 6.17 5.80
C LYS A 35 17.21 6.36 4.39
N ASP A 36 17.06 5.35 3.53
CA ASP A 36 17.58 5.40 2.16
C ASP A 36 16.94 6.55 1.37
N LEU A 37 15.65 6.83 1.56
CA LEU A 37 15.01 7.96 0.88
C LEU A 37 15.64 9.30 1.26
N LYS A 38 16.04 9.46 2.52
CA LYS A 38 16.76 10.66 2.97
C LYS A 38 18.17 10.73 2.39
N ASP A 39 18.89 9.62 2.41
CA ASP A 39 20.29 9.55 1.96
C ASP A 39 20.40 9.83 0.44
N TYR A 40 19.46 9.31 -0.35
CA TYR A 40 19.34 9.55 -1.80
C TYR A 40 18.51 10.78 -2.18
N LYS A 41 17.98 11.54 -1.20
CA LYS A 41 17.14 12.74 -1.42
C LYS A 41 15.89 12.47 -2.28
N LEU A 42 15.28 11.30 -2.12
CA LEU A 42 14.08 10.89 -2.82
C LEU A 42 12.82 11.36 -2.07
N SER A 43 11.73 11.61 -2.80
CA SER A 43 10.43 11.97 -2.20
C SER A 43 9.75 10.73 -1.58
N PRO A 44 9.41 10.76 -0.27
CA PRO A 44 8.61 9.72 0.36
C PRO A 44 7.25 9.52 -0.31
N GLU A 45 6.63 10.59 -0.81
CA GLU A 45 5.34 10.54 -1.49
C GLU A 45 5.44 9.81 -2.83
N ARG A 46 6.48 10.10 -3.62
CA ARG A 46 6.74 9.41 -4.90
C ARG A 46 7.05 7.93 -4.66
N MET A 47 7.84 7.63 -3.63
CA MET A 47 8.13 6.25 -3.22
C MET A 47 6.87 5.52 -2.79
N ALA A 48 6.06 6.09 -1.89
CA ALA A 48 4.84 5.48 -1.39
C ALA A 48 3.85 5.19 -2.52
N LYS A 49 3.69 6.13 -3.46
CA LYS A 49 2.87 5.93 -4.66
C LYS A 49 3.37 4.75 -5.50
N CYS A 50 4.68 4.69 -5.78
CA CYS A 50 5.27 3.59 -6.53
C CYS A 50 5.03 2.25 -5.84
N VAL A 51 5.27 2.18 -4.53
CA VAL A 51 5.10 0.97 -3.74
C VAL A 51 3.65 0.53 -3.77
N VAL A 52 2.68 1.42 -3.52
CA VAL A 52 1.26 1.08 -3.55
C VAL A 52 0.83 0.59 -4.93
N ASP A 53 1.25 1.24 -6.00
CA ASP A 53 0.91 0.85 -7.36
C ASP A 53 1.51 -0.53 -7.69
N THR A 54 2.77 -0.77 -7.31
CA THR A 54 3.48 -2.04 -7.56
C THR A 54 2.93 -3.19 -6.73
N THR A 55 2.72 -3.00 -5.42
CA THR A 55 2.17 -4.03 -4.54
C THR A 55 0.75 -4.37 -4.93
N SER A 56 -0.05 -3.35 -5.27
CA SER A 56 -1.41 -3.53 -5.78
C SER A 56 -1.41 -4.43 -7.00
N ASN A 57 -0.49 -4.30 -7.95
CA ASN A 57 -0.52 -5.16 -9.14
C ASN A 57 -0.45 -6.67 -8.83
N ARG A 58 0.05 -7.07 -7.65
CA ARG A 58 0.13 -8.47 -7.21
C ARG A 58 -0.90 -8.86 -6.13
N MET A 59 -1.76 -7.94 -5.65
CA MET A 59 -2.82 -8.32 -4.70
C MET A 59 -4.04 -8.94 -5.42
N PRO A 60 -4.86 -9.74 -4.71
CA PRO A 60 -6.11 -10.28 -5.24
C PRO A 60 -7.11 -9.22 -5.72
N GLY A 61 -7.93 -9.60 -6.72
CA GLY A 61 -9.04 -8.79 -7.25
C GLY A 61 -8.75 -8.23 -8.65
N ILE A 62 -9.79 -8.17 -9.49
CA ILE A 62 -9.64 -7.88 -10.93
C ILE A 62 -9.60 -6.37 -11.23
N PHE A 63 -10.18 -5.55 -10.35
CA PHE A 63 -10.22 -4.09 -10.47
C PHE A 63 -10.17 -3.42 -9.09
N ALA A 64 -9.96 -2.10 -9.06
CA ALA A 64 -9.69 -1.33 -7.84
C ALA A 64 -10.77 -1.44 -6.75
N LEU A 65 -12.03 -1.63 -7.14
CA LEU A 65 -13.18 -1.72 -6.22
C LEU A 65 -13.68 -3.15 -6.01
N ASP A 66 -12.92 -4.16 -6.47
CA ASP A 66 -13.23 -5.57 -6.21
C ASP A 66 -13.21 -5.83 -4.69
N PRO A 67 -14.22 -6.49 -4.10
CA PRO A 67 -14.20 -6.79 -2.67
C PRO A 67 -12.93 -7.49 -2.18
N LYS A 68 -12.33 -8.36 -3.00
CA LYS A 68 -11.04 -9.01 -2.69
C LYS A 68 -9.88 -8.02 -2.68
N ARG A 69 -9.92 -7.02 -3.57
CA ARG A 69 -8.96 -5.92 -3.62
C ARG A 69 -9.02 -5.07 -2.36
N LEU A 70 -10.22 -4.69 -1.95
CA LEU A 70 -10.47 -3.89 -0.76
C LEU A 70 -10.06 -4.62 0.52
N MET A 71 -10.38 -5.92 0.60
CA MET A 71 -9.89 -6.80 1.68
C MET A 71 -8.37 -6.87 1.71
N ALA A 72 -7.71 -7.02 0.57
CA ALA A 72 -6.26 -7.05 0.51
C ALA A 72 -5.65 -5.77 1.06
N TYR A 73 -6.16 -4.59 0.70
CA TYR A 73 -5.70 -3.33 1.29
C TYR A 73 -5.78 -3.32 2.82
N ARG A 74 -6.90 -3.76 3.39
CA ARG A 74 -7.06 -3.86 4.85
C ARG A 74 -6.02 -4.79 5.48
N ASN A 75 -5.81 -5.96 4.88
CA ASN A 75 -4.89 -6.96 5.39
C ASN A 75 -3.43 -6.47 5.31
N TYR A 76 -3.05 -5.83 4.21
CA TYR A 76 -1.73 -5.20 4.07
C TYR A 76 -1.54 -4.07 5.08
N THR A 77 -2.51 -3.18 5.26
CA THR A 77 -2.47 -2.14 6.30
C THR A 77 -2.26 -2.73 7.69
N LYS A 78 -3.01 -3.78 8.03
CA LYS A 78 -2.85 -4.51 9.31
C LYS A 78 -1.48 -5.15 9.45
N MET A 79 -0.94 -5.71 8.37
CA MET A 79 0.41 -6.28 8.34
C MET A 79 1.48 -5.22 8.61
N LEU A 80 1.40 -4.07 7.94
CA LEU A 80 2.36 -2.97 8.11
C LEU A 80 2.30 -2.32 9.49
N THR A 81 1.14 -2.34 10.13
CA THR A 81 0.91 -1.77 11.47
C THR A 81 1.05 -2.79 12.60
N LEU A 82 1.50 -4.02 12.30
CA LEU A 82 1.63 -5.12 13.26
C LEU A 82 2.44 -4.73 14.51
N SER A 83 3.57 -4.05 14.33
CA SER A 83 4.46 -3.61 15.40
C SER A 83 3.82 -2.57 16.34
N SER A 84 2.90 -1.77 15.82
CA SER A 84 2.16 -0.73 16.55
C SER A 84 0.83 -1.23 17.14
N SER A 85 0.48 -2.50 16.92
CA SER A 85 -0.76 -3.08 17.44
C SER A 85 -0.71 -3.27 18.96
N LYS A 86 -1.88 -3.17 19.61
CA LYS A 86 -2.00 -3.35 21.08
C LYS A 86 -1.57 -4.76 21.54
N ASP A 87 -1.74 -5.75 20.68
CA ASP A 87 -1.32 -7.13 20.91
C ASP A 87 -0.73 -7.71 19.61
N PRO A 88 0.58 -7.56 19.38
CA PRO A 88 1.22 -8.03 18.16
C PRO A 88 1.16 -9.54 17.97
N LYS A 89 1.16 -10.32 19.05
CA LYS A 89 1.05 -11.78 18.95
C LYS A 89 -0.31 -12.17 18.42
N LYS A 90 -1.38 -11.63 19.01
CA LYS A 90 -2.74 -11.88 18.54
C LYS A 90 -2.94 -11.37 17.10
N THR A 91 -2.44 -10.18 16.79
CA THR A 91 -2.56 -9.58 15.46
C THR A 91 -1.87 -10.44 14.40
N LEU A 92 -0.71 -11.03 14.72
CA LEU A 92 -0.02 -11.98 13.83
C LEU A 92 -0.83 -13.26 13.59
N GLU A 93 -1.47 -13.83 14.62
CA GLU A 93 -2.35 -15.00 14.45
C GLU A 93 -3.55 -14.69 13.56
N GLU A 94 -4.16 -13.52 13.73
CA GLU A 94 -5.25 -13.06 12.87
C GLU A 94 -4.77 -12.87 11.43
N LEU A 95 -3.61 -12.23 11.22
CA LEU A 95 -3.02 -12.03 9.88
C LEU A 95 -2.82 -13.35 9.12
N ARG A 96 -2.35 -14.41 9.79
CA ARG A 96 -2.21 -15.74 9.17
C ARG A 96 -3.54 -16.29 8.66
N THR A 97 -4.64 -15.94 9.32
CA THR A 97 -5.99 -16.34 8.92
C THR A 97 -6.54 -15.40 7.84
N ASP A 98 -6.33 -14.09 8.00
CA ASP A 98 -6.81 -13.05 7.09
C ASP A 98 -6.21 -13.20 5.68
N PHE A 99 -4.95 -13.66 5.59
CA PHE A 99 -4.27 -13.99 4.33
C PHE A 99 -4.53 -15.41 3.82
N GLY A 100 -5.20 -16.27 4.62
CA GLY A 100 -5.53 -17.66 4.28
C GLY A 100 -4.58 -18.68 4.90
N SER A 101 -3.29 -18.39 4.95
CA SER A 101 -2.28 -19.25 5.57
C SER A 101 -1.02 -18.49 6.01
N PRO A 102 -0.16 -19.08 6.86
CA PRO A 102 1.15 -18.51 7.16
C PRO A 102 2.05 -18.32 5.92
N GLN A 103 1.91 -19.19 4.92
CA GLN A 103 2.64 -19.08 3.67
C GLN A 103 2.16 -17.87 2.85
N GLU A 104 0.85 -17.71 2.68
CA GLU A 104 0.29 -16.57 1.93
C GLU A 104 0.58 -15.23 2.63
N LEU A 105 0.63 -15.20 3.96
CA LEU A 105 1.11 -14.03 4.71
C LEU A 105 2.58 -13.71 4.38
N ALA A 106 3.45 -14.72 4.33
CA ALA A 106 4.85 -14.53 4.00
C ALA A 106 5.03 -14.06 2.55
N GLU A 107 4.28 -14.62 1.61
CA GLU A 107 4.24 -14.18 0.20
C GLU A 107 3.74 -12.73 0.08
N ALA A 108 2.72 -12.35 0.87
CA ALA A 108 2.22 -10.98 0.89
C ALA A 108 3.25 -9.98 1.42
N HIS A 109 3.98 -10.35 2.48
CA HIS A 109 5.08 -9.57 3.00
C HIS A 109 6.23 -9.47 1.98
N ALA A 110 6.59 -10.57 1.32
CA ALA A 110 7.59 -10.57 0.26
C ALA A 110 7.21 -9.64 -0.89
N ASN A 111 5.95 -9.68 -1.36
CA ASN A 111 5.43 -8.73 -2.35
C ASN A 111 5.65 -7.27 -1.92
N TYR A 112 5.38 -6.94 -0.66
CA TYR A 112 5.61 -5.59 -0.13
C TYR A 112 7.09 -5.21 -0.15
N THR A 113 7.96 -6.07 0.37
CA THR A 113 9.41 -5.83 0.40
C THR A 113 10.02 -5.71 -1.00
N GLU A 114 9.68 -6.63 -1.91
CA GLU A 114 10.13 -6.58 -3.30
C GLU A 114 9.69 -5.30 -3.99
N SER A 115 8.43 -4.90 -3.81
CA SER A 115 7.92 -3.64 -4.38
C SER A 115 8.67 -2.40 -3.87
N GLN A 116 9.08 -2.39 -2.59
CA GLN A 116 9.95 -1.33 -2.08
C GLN A 116 11.31 -1.33 -2.78
N MET A 117 11.96 -2.49 -2.90
CA MET A 117 13.28 -2.57 -3.54
C MET A 117 13.23 -2.18 -5.03
N ASP A 118 12.19 -2.63 -5.75
CA ASP A 118 11.95 -2.30 -7.16
C ASP A 118 11.77 -0.80 -7.32
N CYS A 119 10.92 -0.18 -6.48
CA CYS A 119 10.66 1.26 -6.52
C CYS A 119 11.87 2.10 -6.14
N LEU A 120 12.63 1.71 -5.11
CA LEU A 120 13.85 2.40 -4.72
C LEU A 120 14.86 2.39 -5.87
N SER A 121 15.07 1.23 -6.48
CA SER A 121 15.99 1.06 -7.60
C SER A 121 15.58 1.91 -8.80
N ALA A 122 14.29 1.93 -9.14
CA ALA A 122 13.76 2.75 -10.22
C ALA A 122 13.98 4.26 -9.96
N LEU A 123 13.64 4.74 -8.75
CA LEU A 123 13.76 6.16 -8.42
C LEU A 123 15.19 6.66 -8.35
N ILE A 124 16.12 5.85 -7.84
CA ILE A 124 17.56 6.17 -7.89
C ILE A 124 18.00 6.30 -9.36
N GLY A 125 17.65 5.32 -10.21
CA GLY A 125 18.00 5.33 -11.63
C GLY A 125 17.47 6.56 -12.37
N GLU A 126 16.24 6.98 -12.08
CA GLU A 126 15.63 8.20 -12.63
C GLU A 126 16.40 9.44 -12.16
N SER A 127 16.71 9.57 -10.87
CA SER A 127 17.43 10.72 -10.32
C SER A 127 18.84 10.89 -10.90
N GLU A 128 19.54 9.78 -11.17
CA GLU A 128 20.87 9.80 -11.77
C GLU A 128 20.84 10.13 -13.27
N GLY A 129 19.75 9.78 -13.96
CA GLY A 129 19.51 10.14 -15.35
C GLY A 129 19.26 11.64 -15.52
N GLU A 130 18.35 12.20 -14.72
CA GLU A 130 18.03 13.64 -14.72
C GLU A 130 19.28 14.49 -14.47
N ALA A 131 20.15 14.10 -13.52
CA ALA A 131 21.40 14.80 -13.22
C ALA A 131 22.45 14.78 -14.36
N LYS A 132 22.34 13.84 -15.32
CA LYS A 132 23.23 13.74 -16.47
C LYS A 132 22.74 14.52 -17.69
N GLU A 133 21.42 14.73 -17.82
CA GLU A 133 20.82 15.50 -18.92
C GLU A 133 20.86 17.02 -18.68
N GLU A 134 20.99 17.48 -17.43
CA GLU A 134 21.13 18.89 -17.07
C GLU A 134 22.58 19.45 -17.18
N LYS A 135 23.55 18.66 -17.66
CA LYS A 135 24.95 19.06 -17.87
C LYS A 135 25.33 19.13 -19.34
#